data_AF-A0A6N2HFB5-F1
#
_entry.id   AF-A0A6N2HFB5-F1
#
_cell.length_a   1.000
_cell.length_b   1.000
_cell.length_c   1.000
_cell.angle_alpha   90.00
_cell.angle_beta   90.00
_cell.angle_gamma   90.00
#
_symmetry.space_group_name_H-M   'P 1'
#
loop_
_entity.id
_entity.type
_entity.pdbx_description
1 polymer ?
#
loop_
_entity_poly.entity_id
_entity_poly.type
_entity_poly.pdbx_seq_one_letter_code
_entity_poly.pdbx_strand_id
1 'polypeptide(L)'
;MTERKDPDYISFTDAASLIVRHGLASSMTPRGLRYMAHIRNNAKLPTEERWPFGDEPGQEAYLTAGRTRMMRTERLLDYLRKYPPSGRGPDRGPRAAPGRTP
;
A
#
# COMPACT_ATOMS: atom_id res chain seq x y z
N MET A 1 -23.77 -12.99 -6.57
CA MET A 1 -22.50 -12.66 -5.87
C MET A 1 -22.60 -11.19 -5.52
N THR A 2 -22.87 -10.83 -4.27
CA THR A 2 -23.10 -9.42 -3.91
C THR A 2 -21.79 -8.66 -4.14
N GLU A 3 -21.78 -7.75 -5.11
CA GLU A 3 -20.65 -6.85 -5.36
C GLU A 3 -20.43 -6.04 -4.08
N ARG A 4 -19.45 -6.47 -3.26
CA ARG A 4 -19.04 -5.71 -2.07
C ARG A 4 -18.27 -4.51 -2.59
N LYS A 5 -18.99 -3.43 -2.86
CA LYS A 5 -18.41 -2.14 -3.19
C LYS A 5 -17.47 -1.73 -2.05
N ASP A 6 -16.21 -1.50 -2.38
CA ASP A 6 -15.24 -1.00 -1.41
C ASP A 6 -15.69 0.38 -0.91
N PRO A 7 -15.47 0.73 0.37
CA PRO A 7 -15.88 2.03 0.88
C PRO A 7 -15.06 3.13 0.20
N ASP A 8 -15.65 4.31 -0.04
CA ASP A 8 -14.93 5.44 -0.67
C ASP A 8 -13.71 5.89 0.17
N TYR A 9 -13.86 5.84 1.50
CA TYR A 9 -12.82 6.18 2.46
C TYR A 9 -12.58 5.03 3.44
N ILE A 10 -11.31 4.80 3.78
CA ILE A 10 -10.91 3.67 4.60
C ILE A 10 -9.88 4.06 5.65
N SER A 11 -9.99 3.50 6.85
CA SER A 11 -9.00 3.68 7.92
C SER A 11 -7.73 2.87 7.62
N PHE A 12 -6.61 3.20 8.25
CA PHE A 12 -5.41 2.35 8.19
C PHE A 12 -5.65 0.92 8.64
N THR A 13 -6.59 0.70 9.57
CA THR A 13 -6.90 -0.63 10.10
C THR A 13 -7.62 -1.46 9.05
N ASP A 14 -8.68 -0.90 8.47
CA ASP A 14 -9.49 -1.58 7.45
C ASP A 14 -8.72 -1.74 6.13
N ALA A 15 -7.88 -0.75 5.80
CA ALA A 15 -7.05 -0.77 4.60
C ALA A 15 -6.10 -1.97 4.58
N ALA A 16 -5.49 -2.32 5.73
CA ALA A 16 -4.60 -3.48 5.81
C ALA A 16 -5.33 -4.77 5.38
N SER A 17 -6.54 -4.99 5.91
CA SER A 17 -7.38 -6.14 5.54
C SER A 17 -7.80 -6.10 4.07
N LEU A 18 -8.12 -4.90 3.55
CA LEU A 18 -8.56 -4.72 2.17
C LEU A 18 -7.43 -4.97 1.16
N ILE A 19 -6.20 -4.55 1.47
CA ILE A 19 -5.00 -4.79 0.66
C ILE A 19 -4.75 -6.29 0.46
N VAL A 20 -4.88 -7.09 1.52
CA VAL A 20 -4.73 -8.56 1.43
C VAL A 20 -5.86 -9.17 0.60
N ARG A 21 -7.10 -8.71 0.78
CA ARG A 21 -8.27 -9.18 0.01
C ARG A 21 -8.14 -8.89 -1.49
N HIS A 22 -7.52 -7.78 -1.87
CA HIS A 22 -7.22 -7.42 -3.25
C HIS A 22 -5.96 -8.11 -3.81
N GLY A 23 -5.28 -8.95 -3.02
CA GLY A 23 -4.07 -9.67 -3.45
C GLY A 23 -2.85 -8.77 -3.64
N LEU A 24 -2.89 -7.53 -3.16
CA LEU A 24 -1.78 -6.57 -3.28
C LEU A 24 -0.62 -6.87 -2.32
N ALA A 25 -0.90 -7.63 -1.27
CA ALA A 25 0.11 -8.14 -0.34
C ALA A 25 -0.30 -9.51 0.19
N SER A 26 0.67 -10.40 0.40
CA SER A 26 0.41 -11.71 1.03
C SER A 26 -0.02 -11.58 2.49
N SER A 27 0.44 -10.54 3.18
CA SER A 27 0.03 -10.19 4.53
C SER A 27 0.25 -8.70 4.75
N MET A 28 -0.68 -8.04 5.42
CA MET A 28 -0.58 -6.62 5.78
C MET A 28 -1.20 -6.40 7.14
N THR A 29 -0.46 -5.72 8.03
CA THR A 29 -0.97 -5.30 9.33
C THR A 29 -1.20 -3.80 9.35
N PRO A 30 -2.11 -3.28 10.19
CA PRO A 30 -2.32 -1.82 10.32
C PRO A 30 -1.03 -1.08 10.69
N ARG A 31 -0.20 -1.68 11.55
CA ARG A 31 1.11 -1.16 11.93
C ARG A 31 2.09 -1.16 10.76
N GLY A 32 2.13 -2.24 9.98
CA GLY A 32 2.96 -2.36 8.78
C GLY A 32 2.58 -1.32 7.72
N LEU A 33 1.28 -1.10 7.50
CA LEU A 33 0.78 -0.08 6.58
C LEU A 33 1.16 1.32 7.03
N ARG A 34 1.02 1.65 8.33
CA ARG A 34 1.46 2.94 8.88
C ARG A 34 2.98 3.13 8.75
N TYR A 35 3.75 2.08 9.02
CA TYR A 35 5.20 2.14 8.86
C TYR A 35 5.60 2.37 7.40
N MET A 36 4.98 1.67 6.46
CA MET A 36 5.20 1.89 5.02
C MET A 36 4.84 3.31 4.61
N ALA A 37 3.68 3.82 5.05
CA ALA A 37 3.28 5.20 4.80
C ALA A 37 4.34 6.19 5.29
N HIS A 38 4.88 5.97 6.49
CA HIS A 38 5.94 6.81 7.04
C HIS A 38 7.25 6.74 6.22
N ILE A 39 7.70 5.54 5.86
CA ILE A 39 8.94 5.34 5.10
C ILE A 39 8.83 5.91 3.68
N ARG A 40 7.67 5.76 3.04
CA ARG A 40 7.41 6.25 1.68
C ARG A 40 6.96 7.71 1.65
N ASN A 41 6.63 8.30 2.80
CA ASN A 41 6.42 9.74 2.93
C ASN A 41 7.76 10.45 3.16
N ASN A 42 8.69 10.29 2.23
CA ASN A 42 10.02 10.89 2.29
C ASN A 42 10.19 11.90 1.15
N ALA A 43 10.61 13.12 1.49
CA ALA A 43 10.87 14.18 0.52
C ALA A 43 11.95 13.81 -0.52
N LYS A 44 12.82 12.83 -0.20
CA LYS A 44 13.86 12.32 -1.09
C LYS A 44 13.33 11.35 -2.15
N LEU A 45 12.12 10.81 -2.00
CA LEU A 45 11.50 9.98 -3.03
C LEU A 45 10.87 10.87 -4.11
N PRO A 46 10.89 10.42 -5.39
CA PRO A 46 10.12 11.04 -6.45
C PRO A 46 8.65 11.18 -6.04
N THR A 47 7.99 12.27 -6.45
CA THR A 47 6.60 12.56 -6.07
C THR A 47 5.64 11.42 -6.42
N GLU A 48 5.92 10.68 -7.50
CA GLU A 48 5.11 9.55 -7.96
C GLU A 48 5.24 8.32 -7.05
N GLU A 49 6.44 8.05 -6.53
CA GLU A 49 6.72 6.94 -5.60
C GLU A 49 6.39 7.29 -4.14
N ARG A 50 6.31 8.59 -3.84
CA ARG A 50 5.98 9.10 -2.51
C ARG A 50 4.60 8.62 -2.10
N TRP A 51 4.44 8.38 -0.79
CA TRP A 51 3.16 8.06 -0.22
C TRP A 51 2.11 9.12 -0.61
N PRO A 52 0.95 8.73 -1.16
CA PRO A 52 0.03 9.66 -1.81
C PRO A 52 -0.85 10.43 -0.83
N PHE A 53 -0.73 10.19 0.48
CA PHE A 53 -1.56 10.83 1.50
C PHE A 53 -0.76 11.61 2.54
N GLY A 54 -1.20 12.83 2.84
CA GLY A 54 -0.54 13.72 3.80
C GLY A 54 -0.75 15.18 3.46
N ASP A 55 0.09 16.03 4.05
CA ASP A 55 -0.05 17.49 4.01
C ASP A 55 0.96 18.14 3.04
N GLU A 56 1.76 17.34 2.33
CA GLU A 56 2.80 17.82 1.42
C GLU A 56 2.26 18.06 -0.01
N PRO A 57 2.94 18.90 -0.82
CA PRO A 57 2.60 19.10 -2.22
C PRO A 57 2.57 17.77 -3.01
N GLY A 58 1.46 17.52 -3.71
CA GLY A 58 1.23 16.29 -4.47
C GLY A 58 0.60 15.14 -3.68
N GLN A 59 0.29 15.34 -2.40
CA GLN A 59 -0.44 14.39 -1.57
C GLN A 59 -1.91 14.80 -1.39
N GLU A 60 -2.77 13.80 -1.20
CA GLU A 60 -4.16 13.98 -0.80
C GLU A 60 -4.26 13.98 0.73
N ALA A 61 -4.87 15.03 1.29
CA ALA A 61 -5.02 15.15 2.73
C ALA A 61 -5.83 13.97 3.31
N TYR A 62 -5.46 13.52 4.51
CA TYR A 62 -6.25 12.53 5.23
C TYR A 62 -7.60 13.11 5.62
N LEU A 63 -8.68 12.40 5.30
CA LEU A 63 -9.99 12.71 5.87
C LEU A 63 -9.99 12.30 7.34
N THR A 64 -10.47 13.17 8.23
CA THR A 64 -10.51 12.85 9.67
C THR A 64 -11.95 12.58 10.09
N ALA A 65 -12.24 11.31 10.41
CA ALA A 65 -13.52 10.91 10.99
C ALA A 65 -13.35 10.74 12.50
N GLY A 66 -13.82 11.73 13.27
CA GLY A 66 -13.59 11.80 14.71
C GLY A 66 -12.09 11.95 15.05
N ARG A 67 -11.45 10.88 15.51
CA ARG A 67 -10.00 10.82 15.79
C ARG A 67 -9.22 9.96 14.80
N THR A 68 -9.90 9.36 13.83
CA THR A 68 -9.31 8.40 12.90
C THR A 68 -9.00 9.06 11.57
N ARG A 69 -7.75 8.93 11.13
CA ARG A 69 -7.34 9.31 9.77
C ARG A 69 -7.81 8.25 8.78
N MET A 70 -8.48 8.71 7.75
CA MET A 70 -9.03 7.94 6.65
C MET A 70 -8.38 8.37 5.34
N MET A 71 -8.28 7.42 4.43
CA MET A 71 -7.67 7.56 3.11
C MET A 71 -8.71 7.24 2.05
N ARG A 72 -8.64 7.89 0.89
CA ARG A 72 -9.48 7.52 -0.23
C ARG A 72 -9.06 6.14 -0.75
N THR A 73 -9.99 5.18 -0.75
CA THR A 73 -9.67 3.77 -1.01
C THR A 73 -9.15 3.57 -2.43
N GLU A 74 -9.81 4.18 -3.42
CA GLU A 74 -9.39 4.09 -4.82
C GLU A 74 -7.95 4.58 -5.02
N ARG A 75 -7.60 5.72 -4.41
CA ARG A 75 -6.26 6.32 -4.53
C ARG A 75 -5.19 5.46 -3.87
N LEU A 76 -5.52 4.87 -2.72
CA LEU A 76 -4.64 3.94 -2.02
C LEU A 76 -4.39 2.69 -2.86
N LEU A 77 -5.44 2.11 -3.44
CA LEU A 77 -5.32 0.90 -4.26
C LEU A 77 -4.57 1.16 -5.56
N ASP A 78 -4.84 2.27 -6.25
CA ASP A 78 -4.09 2.67 -7.45
C ASP A 78 -2.59 2.81 -7.15
N TYR A 79 -2.26 3.49 -6.05
CA TYR A 79 -0.88 3.64 -5.61
C TYR A 79 -0.22 2.30 -5.30
N LEU A 80 -0.87 1.40 -4.57
CA LEU A 80 -0.31 0.10 -4.22
C LEU A 80 -0.25 -0.89 -5.39
N ARG A 81 -1.08 -0.70 -6.42
CA ARG A 81 -0.98 -1.45 -7.68
C ARG A 81 0.27 -1.02 -8.46
N LYS A 82 0.59 0.27 -8.47
CA LYS A 82 1.79 0.82 -9.13
C LYS A 82 3.06 0.55 -8.33
N TYR A 83 2.97 0.69 -7.01
CA TYR A 83 4.08 0.57 -6.06
C TYR A 83 3.73 -0.43 -4.96
N PRO A 84 3.74 -1.74 -5.25
CA PRO A 84 3.36 -2.76 -4.28
C PRO A 84 4.25 -2.70 -3.03
N PRO A 85 3.73 -3.06 -1.85
CA PRO A 85 4.51 -3.08 -0.62
C PRO A 85 5.67 -4.07 -0.76
N SER A 86 6.91 -3.58 -0.63
CA SER A 86 8.13 -4.41 -0.63
C SER A 86 8.27 -5.13 0.72
N GLY A 87 7.40 -6.09 0.97
CA GLY A 87 7.48 -7.03 2.08
C GLY A 87 7.08 -8.41 1.57
N ARG A 88 8.05 -9.33 1.52
CA ARG A 88 7.94 -10.71 1.00
C ARG A 88 6.50 -11.27 1.02
N GLY A 89 5.88 -11.38 -0.16
CA GLY A 89 5.03 -12.51 -0.54
C GLY A 89 5.86 -13.49 -1.38
N PRO A 90 5.54 -14.79 -1.39
CA PRO A 90 6.46 -15.83 -1.85
C PRO A 90 6.50 -15.88 -3.38
N ASP A 91 7.46 -15.18 -3.98
CA ASP A 91 8.16 -15.66 -5.17
C ASP A 91 9.52 -14.99 -5.23
N ARG A 92 10.44 -15.45 -4.36
CA ARG A 92 11.75 -15.74 -4.92
C ARG A 92 11.52 -16.94 -5.83
N GLY A 93 11.12 -16.70 -7.07
CA GLY A 93 11.34 -17.69 -8.12
C GLY A 93 12.77 -18.18 -7.95
N PRO A 94 13.03 -19.50 -8.06
CA PRO A 94 14.34 -20.06 -7.79
C PRO A 94 15.36 -19.22 -8.55
N ARG A 95 16.27 -18.58 -7.81
CA ARG A 95 17.40 -17.87 -8.39
C ARG A 95 18.08 -18.92 -9.27
N ALA A 96 17.90 -18.81 -10.59
CA ALA A 96 18.58 -19.67 -11.53
C ALA A 96 20.06 -19.58 -11.17
N ALA A 97 20.60 -20.68 -10.65
CA ALA A 97 22.02 -20.81 -10.46
C ALA A 97 22.65 -20.54 -11.83
N PRO A 98 23.66 -19.67 -11.96
CA PRO A 98 24.33 -19.51 -13.24
C PRO A 98 24.81 -20.90 -13.66
N GLY A 99 24.34 -21.33 -14.83
CA GLY A 99 24.57 -22.66 -15.36
C GLY A 99 26.05 -23.01 -15.29
N ARG A 100 26.35 -24.10 -14.59
CA ARG A 100 27.63 -24.78 -14.72
C ARG A 100 27.52 -25.64 -15.98
N THR A 101 27.96 -25.09 -17.11
CA THR A 101 28.07 -25.80 -18.38
C THR A 101 29.15 -26.89 -18.24
N PRO A 102 28.93 -28.12 -18.77
CA PRO A 102 29.95 -29.18 -18.82
C PRO A 102 31.10 -28.83 -19.78
#